data_AF-A0A7Z2GF82-F1
#
_entry.id   AF-A0A7Z2GF82-F1
#
_cell.length_a   1.000
_cell.length_b   1.000
_cell.length_c   1.000
_cell.angle_alpha   90.00
_cell.angle_beta   90.00
_cell.angle_gamma   90.00
#
_symmetry.space_group_name_H-M   'P 1'
#
loop_
_entity.id
_entity.type
_entity.pdbx_description
1 polymer ?
#
loop_
_entity_poly.entity_id
_entity_poly.type
_entity_poly.pdbx_seq_one_letter_code
_entity_poly.pdbx_strand_id
1 'polypeptide(L)'
;MNKCFVVIVQYGDRHSFAVRKLARRLAAQHSTHCEIVRTDQPEAAAFVANPNEAMEFSGYQEGLGKISAAAKAAGLGDDDTATFVFLNDTAISSHIKWLSHLSLNILFDNLKSNYGQSNEYIGLRMPISSGIEQVSGKDGYLSTWLFALRASLRTLSKVRFYEEPENFENFSKSVLPGLPARYLADVDSWLRPTHWLKGWYQAIPGRELDRDTRNRKLMSIYLEHRLPARLRQLDFIVADISVSASEAQKARLSKLRVADRLNTNFIKLRLRAPHFLKKILLKPFNR
;
A
#
# COMPACT_ATOMS: atom_id res chain seq x y z
N MET A 1 -21.16 5.06 18.86
CA MET A 1 -20.87 5.18 17.41
C MET A 1 -19.43 4.77 17.18
N ASN A 2 -19.15 3.84 16.26
CA ASN A 2 -17.77 3.51 15.88
C ASN A 2 -17.12 4.74 15.26
N LYS A 3 -16.02 5.21 15.85
CA LYS A 3 -15.27 6.35 15.32
C LYS A 3 -14.35 5.87 14.21
N CYS A 4 -14.41 6.57 13.09
CA CYS A 4 -13.53 6.34 11.96
C CYS A 4 -12.42 7.39 11.96
N PHE A 5 -11.19 6.97 11.62
CA PHE A 5 -10.02 7.81 11.46
C PHE A 5 -9.36 7.47 10.13
N VAL A 6 -8.72 8.45 9.49
CA VAL A 6 -8.07 8.28 8.20
C VAL A 6 -6.61 8.71 8.31
N VAL A 7 -5.70 7.88 7.82
CA VAL A 7 -4.28 8.18 7.65
C VAL A 7 -3.99 8.29 6.16
N ILE A 8 -3.40 9.42 5.74
CA ILE A 8 -2.90 9.62 4.39
C ILE A 8 -1.38 9.71 4.43
N VAL A 9 -0.70 8.70 3.91
CA VAL A 9 0.76 8.70 3.76
C VAL A 9 1.12 9.41 2.45
N GLN A 10 1.89 10.49 2.58
CA GLN A 10 2.31 11.32 1.47
C GLN A 10 3.81 11.14 1.21
N TYR A 11 4.17 10.82 -0.04
CA TYR A 11 5.54 10.62 -0.49
C TYR A 11 6.03 11.90 -1.22
N GLY A 12 6.74 12.75 -0.48
CA GLY A 12 7.27 14.00 -1.02
C GLY A 12 6.21 15.07 -1.28
N ASP A 13 6.60 16.18 -1.91
CA ASP A 13 5.75 17.38 -2.03
C ASP A 13 4.85 17.46 -3.28
N ARG A 14 5.04 16.58 -4.26
CA ARG A 14 4.43 16.72 -5.61
C ARG A 14 2.90 16.76 -5.61
N HIS A 15 2.25 16.27 -4.55
CA HIS A 15 0.80 16.15 -4.45
C HIS A 15 0.18 16.80 -3.20
N SER A 16 0.94 17.63 -2.47
CA SER A 16 0.52 18.25 -1.21
C SER A 16 -0.86 18.91 -1.27
N PHE A 17 -1.16 19.68 -2.32
CA PHE A 17 -2.47 20.33 -2.47
C PHE A 17 -3.61 19.33 -2.68
N ALA A 18 -3.42 18.34 -3.56
CA ALA A 18 -4.44 17.34 -3.87
C ALA A 18 -4.73 16.42 -2.67
N VAL A 19 -3.67 16.01 -1.95
CA VAL A 19 -3.76 15.23 -0.71
C VAL A 19 -4.53 15.99 0.36
N ARG A 20 -4.18 17.26 0.63
CA ARG A 20 -4.90 18.11 1.58
C ARG A 20 -6.36 18.33 1.20
N LYS A 21 -6.65 18.53 -0.10
CA LYS A 21 -8.02 18.66 -0.60
C LYS A 21 -8.82 17.38 -0.38
N LEU A 22 -8.22 16.21 -0.62
CA LEU A 22 -8.84 14.91 -0.34
C LEU A 22 -9.11 14.74 1.16
N ALA A 23 -8.13 15.01 2.02
CA ALA A 23 -8.26 14.91 3.47
C ALA A 23 -9.44 15.73 4.01
N ARG A 24 -9.51 17.02 3.63
CA ARG A 24 -10.62 17.91 4.02
C ARG A 24 -11.97 17.37 3.57
N ARG A 25 -12.04 16.85 2.33
CA ARG A 25 -13.28 16.30 1.80
C ARG A 25 -13.71 15.03 2.55
N LEU A 26 -12.77 14.12 2.84
CA LEU A 26 -13.04 12.91 3.62
C LEU A 26 -13.51 13.26 5.03
N ALA A 27 -12.81 14.18 5.70
CA ALA A 27 -13.18 14.67 7.02
C ALA A 27 -14.60 15.24 7.05
N ALA A 28 -14.96 16.05 6.06
CA ALA A 28 -16.30 16.63 5.95
C ALA A 28 -17.38 15.58 5.61
N GLN A 29 -17.14 14.72 4.62
CA GLN A 29 -18.13 13.77 4.11
C GLN A 29 -18.42 12.63 5.09
N HIS A 30 -17.43 12.22 5.89
CA HIS A 30 -17.54 11.08 6.79
C HIS A 30 -17.48 11.46 8.27
N SER A 31 -17.45 12.75 8.61
CA SER A 31 -17.30 13.25 9.98
C SER A 31 -16.15 12.57 10.72
N THR A 32 -15.00 12.45 10.05
CA THR A 32 -13.83 11.68 10.48
C THR A 32 -12.62 12.57 10.69
N HIS A 33 -11.73 12.18 11.60
CA HIS A 33 -10.42 12.82 11.73
C HIS A 33 -9.47 12.27 10.65
N CYS A 34 -8.80 13.17 9.92
CA CYS A 34 -7.83 12.82 8.89
C CYS A 34 -6.44 13.31 9.30
N GLU A 35 -5.49 12.39 9.39
CA GLU A 35 -4.08 12.66 9.65
C GLU A 35 -3.28 12.50 8.36
N ILE A 36 -2.39 13.46 8.07
CA ILE A 36 -1.52 13.40 6.88
C ILE A 36 -0.09 13.20 7.37
N VAL A 37 0.48 12.03 7.06
CA VAL A 37 1.85 11.67 7.41
C VAL A 37 2.75 11.90 6.22
N ARG A 38 3.80 12.69 6.42
CA ARG A 38 4.80 12.98 5.39
C ARG A 38 6.06 12.17 5.65
N THR A 39 6.41 11.27 4.73
CA THR A 39 7.59 10.40 4.90
C THR A 39 8.92 11.12 4.64
N ASP A 40 8.89 12.38 4.25
CA ASP A 40 10.06 13.20 3.93
C ASP A 40 10.43 14.19 5.06
N GLN A 41 9.71 14.16 6.20
CA GLN A 41 10.00 15.04 7.32
C GLN A 41 11.03 14.44 8.29
N PRO A 42 11.87 15.28 8.94
CA PRO A 42 12.94 14.84 9.83
C PRO A 42 12.47 13.98 11.00
N GLU A 43 11.23 14.14 11.47
CA GLU A 43 10.66 13.35 12.57
C GLU A 43 10.30 11.92 12.13
N ALA A 44 9.85 11.74 10.89
CA ALA A 44 9.68 10.43 10.25
C ALA A 44 11.04 9.79 9.90
N ALA A 45 12.06 10.62 9.64
CA ALA A 45 13.45 10.21 9.44
C ALA A 45 14.23 10.01 10.76
N ALA A 46 13.80 10.56 11.88
CA ALA A 46 14.51 10.44 13.17
C ALA A 46 14.37 9.04 13.78
N PHE A 47 13.35 8.30 13.38
CA PHE A 47 13.21 6.86 13.69
C PHE A 47 14.12 5.98 12.83
N VAL A 48 14.83 6.54 11.86
CA VAL A 48 15.36 5.81 10.72
C VAL A 48 16.68 6.44 10.25
N ALA A 49 17.81 5.93 10.74
CA ALA A 49 19.14 6.50 10.53
C ALA A 49 19.64 6.54 9.06
N ASN A 50 18.82 6.18 8.06
CA ASN A 50 19.18 6.25 6.65
C ASN A 50 18.06 6.92 5.82
N PRO A 51 18.30 8.04 5.14
CA PRO A 51 17.32 8.69 4.26
C PRO A 51 16.83 7.82 3.06
N ASN A 52 17.48 6.68 2.78
CA ASN A 52 17.01 5.67 1.83
C ASN A 52 15.90 4.73 2.38
N GLU A 53 15.57 4.86 3.66
CA GLU A 53 14.65 4.01 4.45
C GLU A 53 13.26 4.64 4.69
N ALA A 54 12.87 5.68 3.94
CA ALA A 54 11.46 6.12 3.87
C ALA A 54 10.61 5.05 3.17
N MET A 55 10.39 3.92 3.85
CA MET A 55 9.54 2.84 3.39
C MET A 55 8.09 3.32 3.40
N GLU A 56 7.33 2.85 2.42
CA GLU A 56 5.89 3.10 2.35
C GLU A 56 5.17 2.75 3.67
N PHE A 57 5.74 1.78 4.41
CA PHE A 57 5.26 1.23 5.68
C PHE A 57 5.61 2.06 6.94
N SER A 58 6.69 2.87 6.92
CA SER A 58 7.01 3.71 8.08
C SER A 58 5.96 4.80 8.27
N GLY A 59 5.46 5.37 7.18
CA GLY A 59 4.34 6.32 7.21
C GLY A 59 3.05 5.72 7.76
N TYR A 60 2.77 4.43 7.51
CA TYR A 60 1.60 3.75 8.11
C TYR A 60 1.79 3.56 9.62
N GLN A 61 3.00 3.22 10.06
CA GLN A 61 3.31 3.04 11.48
C GLN A 61 3.24 4.36 12.26
N GLU A 62 3.83 5.42 11.74
CA GLU A 62 3.74 6.76 12.32
C GLU A 62 2.29 7.24 12.35
N GLY A 63 1.57 7.05 11.24
CA GLY A 63 0.16 7.42 11.13
C GLY A 63 -0.68 6.72 12.16
N LEU A 64 -0.50 5.41 12.34
CA LEU A 64 -1.17 4.62 13.38
C LEU A 64 -0.94 5.23 14.77
N GLY A 65 0.29 5.60 15.11
CA GLY A 65 0.61 6.25 16.39
C GLY A 65 -0.14 7.58 16.58
N LYS A 66 -0.10 8.45 15.57
CA LYS A 66 -0.77 9.76 15.60
C LYS A 66 -2.29 9.62 15.74
N ILE A 67 -2.93 8.75 14.96
CA ILE A 67 -4.38 8.58 15.04
C ILE A 67 -4.84 7.82 16.29
N SER A 68 -4.00 6.93 16.85
CA SER A 68 -4.26 6.34 18.17
C SER A 68 -4.26 7.40 19.27
N ALA A 69 -3.34 8.37 19.22
CA ALA A 69 -3.34 9.51 20.14
C ALA A 69 -4.59 10.39 19.95
N ALA A 70 -4.96 10.69 18.71
CA ALA A 70 -6.18 11.45 18.40
C ALA A 70 -7.45 10.72 18.86
N ALA A 71 -7.51 9.40 18.71
CA ALA A 71 -8.60 8.56 19.18
C ALA A 71 -8.77 8.64 20.70
N LYS A 72 -7.67 8.54 21.46
CA LYS A 72 -7.66 8.72 22.92
C LYS A 72 -8.06 10.14 23.33
N ALA A 73 -7.55 11.17 22.65
CA ALA A 73 -7.94 12.56 22.88
C ALA A 73 -9.43 12.81 22.62
N ALA A 74 -10.05 12.04 21.72
CA ALA A 74 -11.48 12.06 21.48
C ALA A 74 -12.28 11.25 22.53
N GLY A 75 -11.65 10.71 23.58
CA GLY A 75 -12.30 9.98 24.66
C GLY A 75 -12.55 8.49 24.40
N LEU A 76 -11.87 7.87 23.43
CA LEU A 76 -11.90 6.41 23.28
C LEU A 76 -10.95 5.75 24.29
N GLY A 77 -11.46 4.75 25.01
CA GLY A 77 -10.69 3.87 25.88
C GLY A 77 -10.01 2.74 25.12
N ASP A 78 -9.12 2.01 25.80
CA ASP A 78 -8.32 0.95 25.17
C ASP A 78 -9.16 -0.22 24.62
N ASP A 79 -10.33 -0.47 25.21
CA ASP A 79 -11.24 -1.54 24.77
C ASP A 79 -12.28 -1.05 23.74
N ASP A 80 -12.33 0.25 23.46
CA ASP A 80 -13.23 0.78 22.43
C ASP A 80 -12.75 0.39 21.03
N THR A 81 -13.70 -0.04 20.20
CA THR A 81 -13.45 -0.39 18.80
C THR A 81 -13.36 0.88 17.95
N ALA A 82 -12.28 0.99 17.18
CA ALA A 82 -12.07 2.07 16.22
C ALA A 82 -11.81 1.51 14.82
N THR A 83 -12.10 2.32 13.80
CA THR A 83 -11.84 1.99 12.41
C THR A 83 -10.81 2.95 11.83
N PHE A 84 -9.67 2.44 11.40
CA PHE A 84 -8.54 3.19 10.89
C PHE A 84 -8.38 2.88 9.40
N VAL A 85 -8.60 3.87 8.54
CA VAL A 85 -8.45 3.76 7.08
C VAL A 85 -7.10 4.32 6.69
N PHE A 86 -6.29 3.53 6.01
CA PHE A 86 -4.98 3.92 5.51
C PHE A 86 -5.05 4.08 4.00
N LEU A 87 -4.50 5.18 3.49
CA LEU A 87 -4.20 5.36 2.09
C LEU A 87 -2.84 6.00 1.90
N ASN A 88 -2.21 5.77 0.76
CA ASN A 88 -1.04 6.55 0.36
C ASN A 88 -1.34 7.44 -0.86
N ASP A 89 -0.49 8.42 -1.12
CA ASP A 89 -0.69 9.36 -2.22
C ASP A 89 -0.55 8.73 -3.61
N THR A 90 -0.01 7.50 -3.72
CA THR A 90 0.00 6.77 -4.99
C THR A 90 -1.41 6.44 -5.46
N ALA A 91 -2.34 6.25 -4.51
CA ALA A 91 -3.78 6.20 -4.77
C ALA A 91 -4.25 7.41 -5.58
N ILE A 92 -3.64 8.59 -5.40
CA ILE A 92 -4.05 9.84 -6.08
C ILE A 92 -3.24 10.06 -7.36
N SER A 93 -1.95 9.69 -7.36
CA SER A 93 -1.00 10.07 -8.40
C SER A 93 -0.83 9.03 -9.52
N SER A 94 -1.00 7.75 -9.20
CA SER A 94 -0.72 6.63 -10.11
C SER A 94 -1.98 5.93 -10.62
N HIS A 95 -3.10 6.13 -9.94
CA HIS A 95 -4.39 5.57 -10.29
C HIS A 95 -5.31 6.63 -10.88
N ILE A 96 -6.36 6.19 -11.57
CA ILE A 96 -7.35 7.13 -12.12
C ILE A 96 -8.09 7.79 -10.94
N LYS A 97 -8.07 9.12 -10.83
CA LYS A 97 -8.58 9.83 -9.63
C LYS A 97 -9.99 9.41 -9.17
N TRP A 98 -10.90 9.17 -10.11
CA TRP A 98 -12.27 8.75 -9.78
C TRP A 98 -12.35 7.31 -9.26
N LEU A 99 -11.42 6.43 -9.67
CA LEU A 99 -11.30 5.07 -9.17
C LEU A 99 -10.93 5.07 -7.67
N SER A 100 -10.00 5.92 -7.27
CA SER A 100 -9.55 6.03 -5.88
C SER A 100 -10.67 6.57 -4.98
N HIS A 101 -11.44 7.54 -5.47
CA HIS A 101 -12.63 8.04 -4.78
C HIS A 101 -13.73 6.98 -4.64
N LEU A 102 -14.00 6.22 -5.70
CA LEU A 102 -15.01 5.15 -5.66
C LEU A 102 -14.58 4.01 -4.72
N SER A 103 -13.30 3.62 -4.75
CA SER A 103 -12.76 2.59 -3.86
C SER A 103 -12.84 3.01 -2.38
N LEU A 104 -12.53 4.28 -2.08
CA LEU A 104 -12.73 4.86 -0.76
C LEU A 104 -14.19 4.81 -0.32
N ASN A 105 -15.12 5.25 -1.19
CA ASN A 105 -16.55 5.23 -0.85
C ASN A 105 -17.05 3.81 -0.57
N ILE A 106 -16.69 2.84 -1.41
CA ILE A 106 -17.06 1.43 -1.19
C ILE A 106 -16.46 0.91 0.13
N LEU A 107 -15.24 1.33 0.49
CA LEU A 107 -14.61 0.92 1.74
C LEU A 107 -15.38 1.50 2.93
N PHE A 108 -15.68 2.80 2.91
CA PHE A 108 -16.48 3.44 3.96
C PHE A 108 -17.90 2.88 4.05
N ASP A 109 -18.54 2.57 2.93
CA ASP A 109 -19.88 1.97 2.90
C ASP A 109 -19.88 0.58 3.55
N ASN A 110 -18.88 -0.26 3.22
CA ASN A 110 -18.69 -1.58 3.83
C ASN A 110 -18.41 -1.50 5.35
N LEU A 111 -17.60 -0.52 5.76
CA LEU A 111 -17.29 -0.31 7.17
C LEU A 111 -18.53 0.13 7.97
N LYS A 112 -19.43 0.88 7.34
CA LYS A 112 -20.73 1.30 7.92
C LYS A 112 -21.77 0.17 7.95
N SER A 113 -21.73 -0.80 7.05
CA SER A 113 -22.74 -1.87 7.00
C SER A 113 -22.40 -3.08 7.86
N ASN A 114 -21.12 -3.39 8.02
CA ASN A 114 -20.65 -4.54 8.80
C ASN A 114 -20.30 -4.11 10.23
N TYR A 115 -21.31 -3.96 11.10
CA TYR A 115 -21.10 -3.71 12.53
C TYR A 115 -20.78 -5.04 13.26
N GLY A 116 -19.57 -5.54 13.10
CA GLY A 116 -19.02 -6.64 13.92
C GLY A 116 -18.10 -6.12 15.03
N GLN A 117 -17.99 -6.88 16.13
CA GLN A 117 -16.98 -6.70 17.18
C GLN A 117 -15.63 -7.35 16.83
N SER A 118 -15.52 -8.01 15.68
CA SER A 118 -14.31 -8.71 15.26
C SER A 118 -13.20 -7.76 14.83
N ASN A 119 -11.95 -8.19 15.08
CA ASN A 119 -10.77 -7.56 14.50
C ASN A 119 -10.78 -7.83 12.98
N GLU A 120 -10.81 -6.79 12.16
CA GLU A 120 -10.93 -6.90 10.70
C GLU A 120 -9.85 -6.09 9.99
N TYR A 121 -9.22 -6.71 9.00
CA TYR A 121 -8.44 -6.03 7.98
C TYR A 121 -9.21 -6.12 6.67
N ILE A 122 -9.52 -4.98 6.07
CA ILE A 122 -10.25 -4.90 4.80
C ILE A 122 -9.37 -4.18 3.78
N GLY A 123 -8.92 -4.91 2.76
CA GLY A 123 -8.06 -4.37 1.71
C GLY A 123 -8.64 -4.53 0.32
N LEU A 124 -7.99 -3.90 -0.66
CA LEU A 124 -8.24 -4.10 -2.09
C LEU A 124 -7.33 -5.20 -2.67
N ARG A 125 -7.55 -6.50 -2.37
CA ARG A 125 -7.18 -7.60 -3.30
C ARG A 125 -7.67 -9.03 -3.00
N MET A 126 -7.88 -9.73 -4.13
CA MET A 126 -8.03 -11.17 -4.46
C MET A 126 -7.22 -12.17 -3.59
N PRO A 127 -7.57 -13.48 -3.61
CA PRO A 127 -7.61 -14.33 -2.42
C PRO A 127 -6.32 -14.29 -1.60
N ILE A 128 -6.47 -13.95 -0.33
CA ILE A 128 -5.37 -13.85 0.62
C ILE A 128 -4.95 -15.27 1.00
N SER A 129 -3.98 -15.82 0.29
CA SER A 129 -3.39 -17.10 0.67
C SER A 129 -2.75 -17.01 2.07
N SER A 130 -2.70 -18.14 2.76
CA SER A 130 -2.28 -18.23 4.17
C SER A 130 -0.78 -18.00 4.40
N GLY A 131 0.03 -17.85 3.34
CA GLY A 131 1.47 -17.63 3.45
C GLY A 131 2.16 -17.19 2.17
N ILE A 132 3.43 -16.77 2.31
CA ILE A 132 4.31 -16.36 1.21
C ILE A 132 4.48 -17.48 0.16
N GLU A 133 4.44 -18.74 0.61
CA GLU A 133 4.65 -19.94 -0.22
C GLU A 133 3.59 -20.13 -1.31
N GLN A 134 2.41 -19.53 -1.13
CA GLN A 134 1.28 -19.65 -2.05
C GLN A 134 1.05 -18.37 -2.86
N VAL A 135 1.96 -17.38 -2.79
CA VAL A 135 1.93 -16.23 -3.70
C VAL A 135 2.35 -16.74 -5.08
N SER A 136 1.40 -17.30 -5.82
CA SER A 136 1.56 -17.51 -7.24
C SER A 136 1.42 -16.16 -7.93
N GLY A 137 2.16 -15.86 -8.99
CA GLY A 137 1.98 -14.64 -9.79
C GLY A 137 0.54 -14.35 -10.30
N LYS A 138 -0.44 -15.23 -10.04
CA LYS A 138 -1.88 -15.04 -10.26
C LYS A 138 -2.65 -14.56 -9.00
N ASP A 139 -2.18 -14.91 -7.79
CA ASP A 139 -2.79 -14.61 -6.49
C ASP A 139 -2.11 -13.41 -5.86
N GLY A 140 -2.64 -12.24 -6.24
CA GLY A 140 -1.85 -11.03 -6.30
C GLY A 140 -1.62 -10.25 -5.01
N TYR A 141 -0.54 -9.48 -5.01
CA TYR A 141 -0.09 -8.48 -4.02
C TYR A 141 -1.17 -7.60 -3.39
N LEU A 142 -1.36 -7.58 -2.07
CA LEU A 142 -2.31 -6.63 -1.47
C LEU A 142 -2.05 -5.20 -1.91
N SER A 143 -3.08 -4.51 -2.39
CA SER A 143 -2.89 -3.11 -2.74
C SER A 143 -2.81 -2.28 -1.45
N THR A 144 -1.61 -2.15 -0.90
CA THR A 144 -1.35 -1.42 0.37
C THR A 144 -1.66 0.06 0.26
N TRP A 145 -1.89 0.57 -0.96
CA TRP A 145 -2.31 1.94 -1.20
C TRP A 145 -3.69 2.30 -0.63
N LEU A 146 -4.55 1.32 -0.30
CA LEU A 146 -5.82 1.54 0.41
C LEU A 146 -6.29 0.30 1.17
N PHE A 147 -6.41 0.42 2.49
CA PHE A 147 -6.97 -0.62 3.37
C PHE A 147 -7.56 -0.01 4.65
N ALA A 148 -8.30 -0.81 5.40
CA ALA A 148 -8.81 -0.45 6.72
C ALA A 148 -8.46 -1.51 7.77
N LEU A 149 -8.22 -1.06 8.99
CA LEU A 149 -8.13 -1.88 10.19
C LEU A 149 -9.29 -1.51 11.11
N ARG A 150 -9.96 -2.50 11.67
CA ARG A 150 -10.97 -2.32 12.71
C ARG A 150 -10.64 -3.25 13.86
N ALA A 151 -10.42 -2.71 15.04
CA ALA A 151 -10.17 -3.49 16.25
C ALA A 151 -10.28 -2.56 17.47
N SER A 152 -10.15 -3.11 18.69
CA SER A 152 -9.96 -2.29 19.89
C SER A 152 -8.67 -1.48 19.82
N LEU A 153 -8.62 -0.31 20.46
CA LEU A 153 -7.39 0.50 20.53
C LEU A 153 -6.21 -0.29 21.12
N ARG A 154 -6.46 -1.19 22.08
CA ARG A 154 -5.48 -2.13 22.64
C ARG A 154 -4.91 -3.08 21.60
N THR A 155 -5.72 -3.53 20.66
CA THR A 155 -5.27 -4.43 19.59
C THR A 155 -4.54 -3.64 18.50
N LEU A 156 -5.07 -2.47 18.13
CA LEU A 156 -4.44 -1.57 17.15
C LEU A 156 -3.04 -1.14 17.61
N SER A 157 -2.82 -0.92 18.92
CA SER A 157 -1.50 -0.55 19.45
C SER A 157 -0.45 -1.67 19.33
N LYS A 158 -0.86 -2.92 19.10
CA LYS A 158 0.01 -4.07 18.85
C LYS A 158 0.36 -4.23 17.37
N VAL A 159 -0.38 -3.60 16.46
CA VAL A 159 -0.12 -3.69 15.02
C VAL A 159 1.25 -3.09 14.72
N ARG A 160 2.03 -3.83 13.92
CA ARG A 160 3.33 -3.42 13.40
C ARG A 160 3.32 -3.55 11.88
N PHE A 161 3.58 -2.45 11.18
CA PHE A 161 3.66 -2.43 9.71
C PHE A 161 5.02 -2.87 9.18
N TYR A 162 6.05 -2.88 10.03
CA TYR A 162 7.37 -3.47 9.81
C TYR A 162 7.98 -3.83 11.18
N GLU A 163 8.94 -4.76 11.23
CA GLU A 163 9.64 -5.07 12.48
C GLU A 163 10.87 -4.16 12.61
N GLU A 164 11.16 -3.66 13.81
CA GLU A 164 12.34 -2.81 14.06
C GLU A 164 13.49 -3.67 14.60
N PRO A 165 14.75 -3.45 14.16
CA PRO A 165 15.16 -2.68 12.98
C PRO A 165 15.30 -3.63 11.78
N GLU A 166 14.24 -3.82 10.98
CA GLU A 166 14.37 -4.36 9.63
C GLU A 166 14.96 -3.28 8.70
N ASN A 167 16.22 -2.89 8.95
CA ASN A 167 17.01 -2.29 7.90
C ASN A 167 17.31 -3.35 6.83
N PHE A 168 17.64 -2.92 5.61
CA PHE A 168 17.85 -3.87 4.53
C PHE A 168 19.01 -4.84 4.83
N GLU A 169 19.98 -4.45 5.64
CA GLU A 169 21.08 -5.32 6.04
C GLU A 169 20.58 -6.54 6.82
N ASN A 170 19.76 -6.32 7.85
CA ASN A 170 19.13 -7.37 8.64
C ASN A 170 18.18 -8.22 7.78
N PHE A 171 17.37 -7.58 6.93
CA PHE A 171 16.53 -8.29 5.97
C PHE A 171 17.37 -9.21 5.07
N SER A 172 18.50 -8.71 4.55
CA SER A 172 19.38 -9.47 3.65
C SER A 172 20.10 -10.64 4.32
N LYS A 173 20.43 -10.51 5.61
CA LYS A 173 21.13 -11.54 6.40
C LYS A 173 20.20 -12.61 6.94
N SER A 174 19.04 -12.20 7.46
CA SER A 174 18.18 -13.06 8.28
C SER A 174 16.93 -13.55 7.55
N VAL A 175 16.35 -12.72 6.68
CA VAL A 175 15.06 -13.01 6.04
C VAL A 175 15.26 -13.52 4.61
N LEU A 176 15.99 -12.77 3.80
CA LEU A 176 16.16 -13.01 2.37
C LEU A 176 16.67 -14.42 2.04
N PRO A 177 17.65 -15.01 2.77
CA PRO A 177 18.13 -16.37 2.47
C PRO A 177 17.09 -17.47 2.73
N GLY A 178 16.12 -17.21 3.61
CA GLY A 178 15.05 -18.15 3.95
C GLY A 178 13.82 -18.05 3.05
N LEU A 179 13.78 -17.11 2.10
CA LEU A 179 12.62 -16.94 1.22
C LEU A 179 12.57 -18.03 0.13
N PRO A 180 11.39 -18.58 -0.20
CA PRO A 180 11.26 -19.58 -1.25
C PRO A 180 11.79 -19.08 -2.60
N ALA A 181 12.53 -19.93 -3.33
CA ALA A 181 13.09 -19.57 -4.63
C ALA A 181 12.03 -19.07 -5.63
N ARG A 182 10.83 -19.67 -5.60
CA ARG A 182 9.68 -19.24 -6.42
C ARG A 182 9.24 -17.81 -6.11
N TYR A 183 9.17 -17.46 -4.83
CA TYR A 183 8.82 -16.11 -4.40
C TYR A 183 9.83 -15.08 -4.94
N LEU A 184 11.13 -15.39 -4.79
CA LEU A 184 12.20 -14.54 -5.28
C LEU A 184 12.14 -14.37 -6.80
N ALA A 185 11.86 -15.44 -7.55
CA ALA A 185 11.68 -15.37 -8.99
C ALA A 185 10.48 -14.49 -9.40
N ASP A 186 9.35 -14.61 -8.68
CA ASP A 186 8.16 -13.80 -8.95
C ASP A 186 8.43 -12.32 -8.68
N VAL A 187 9.08 -11.98 -7.56
CA VAL A 187 9.49 -10.59 -7.26
C VAL A 187 10.52 -10.08 -8.28
N ASP A 188 11.51 -10.89 -8.65
CA ASP A 188 12.51 -10.49 -9.63
C ASP A 188 11.87 -10.26 -11.01
N SER A 189 10.87 -11.06 -11.42
CA SER A 189 10.12 -10.81 -12.66
C SER A 189 9.38 -9.46 -12.68
N TRP A 190 9.04 -8.94 -11.48
CA TRP A 190 8.41 -7.65 -11.32
C TRP A 190 9.42 -6.49 -11.37
N LEU A 191 10.59 -6.68 -10.76
CA LEU A 191 11.67 -5.69 -10.69
C LEU A 191 12.58 -5.68 -11.93
N ARG A 192 12.63 -6.79 -12.67
CA ARG A 192 13.39 -7.00 -13.91
C ARG A 192 12.46 -7.55 -15.01
N PRO A 193 11.55 -6.71 -15.54
CA PRO A 193 10.55 -7.17 -16.49
C PRO A 193 11.20 -7.58 -17.82
N THR A 194 10.74 -8.70 -18.38
CA THR A 194 11.13 -9.14 -19.73
C THR A 194 10.40 -8.39 -20.85
N HIS A 195 9.29 -7.72 -20.54
CA HIS A 195 8.46 -7.01 -21.52
C HIS A 195 7.98 -5.65 -21.03
N TRP A 196 7.68 -4.78 -22.00
CA TRP A 196 7.33 -3.37 -21.81
C TRP A 196 6.00 -3.11 -21.09
N LEU A 197 5.15 -4.12 -20.95
CA LEU A 197 3.89 -4.05 -20.17
C LEU A 197 3.97 -4.81 -18.84
N LYS A 198 5.04 -5.56 -18.60
CA LYS A 198 5.24 -6.33 -17.36
C LYS A 198 6.03 -5.53 -16.31
N GLY A 199 5.97 -6.01 -15.07
CA GLY A 199 6.69 -5.48 -13.92
C GLY A 199 6.19 -4.15 -13.37
N TRP A 200 6.98 -3.58 -12.46
CA TRP A 200 6.77 -2.26 -11.88
C TRP A 200 7.00 -1.15 -12.90
N TYR A 201 6.22 -0.06 -12.85
CA TYR A 201 6.19 0.93 -13.91
C TYR A 201 7.53 1.66 -14.15
N GLN A 202 8.39 1.75 -13.13
CA GLN A 202 9.73 2.35 -13.24
C GLN A 202 10.80 1.35 -13.71
N ALA A 203 10.56 0.05 -13.59
CA ALA A 203 11.50 -0.97 -14.10
C ALA A 203 11.45 -1.02 -15.63
N ILE A 204 12.61 -1.03 -16.29
CA ILE A 204 12.70 -0.99 -17.77
C ILE A 204 13.29 -2.30 -18.28
N PRO A 205 12.66 -2.97 -19.27
CA PRO A 205 13.23 -4.21 -19.81
C PRO A 205 14.66 -4.03 -20.34
N GLY A 206 15.56 -4.91 -19.90
CA GLY A 206 16.97 -4.88 -20.28
C GLY A 206 17.82 -3.80 -19.58
N ARG A 207 17.28 -3.14 -18.55
CA ARG A 207 18.03 -2.21 -17.69
C ARG A 207 17.94 -2.66 -16.24
N GLU A 208 19.08 -2.78 -15.58
CA GLU A 208 19.11 -3.05 -14.16
C GLU A 208 18.70 -1.82 -13.35
N LEU A 209 17.94 -2.05 -12.27
CA LEU A 209 17.73 -1.06 -11.23
C LEU A 209 19.04 -0.89 -10.44
N ASP A 210 19.30 0.31 -9.94
CA ASP A 210 20.35 0.50 -8.94
C ASP A 210 20.07 -0.37 -7.71
N ARG A 211 21.15 -0.75 -7.01
CA ARG A 211 21.10 -1.69 -5.89
C ARG A 211 20.15 -1.20 -4.80
N ASP A 212 20.18 0.09 -4.48
CA ASP A 212 19.39 0.68 -3.39
C ASP A 212 17.89 0.66 -3.71
N THR A 213 17.51 1.05 -4.93
CA THR A 213 16.12 0.97 -5.40
C THR A 213 15.61 -0.46 -5.41
N ARG A 214 16.43 -1.41 -5.90
CA ARG A 214 16.07 -2.84 -5.91
C ARG A 214 15.84 -3.36 -4.50
N ASN A 215 16.77 -3.08 -3.59
CA ASN A 215 16.74 -3.51 -2.20
C ASN A 215 15.49 -2.96 -1.47
N ARG A 216 15.26 -1.64 -1.59
CA ARG A 216 14.09 -0.98 -1.02
C ARG A 216 12.78 -1.57 -1.53
N LYS A 217 12.66 -1.82 -2.84
CA LYS A 217 11.44 -2.36 -3.42
C LYS A 217 11.22 -3.83 -3.07
N LEU A 218 12.27 -4.65 -3.06
CA LEU A 218 12.20 -6.04 -2.59
C LEU A 218 11.65 -6.12 -1.16
N MET A 219 12.20 -5.31 -0.26
CA MET A 219 11.75 -5.24 1.13
C MET A 219 10.31 -4.71 1.25
N SER A 220 9.93 -3.67 0.50
CA SER A 220 8.56 -3.14 0.51
C SER A 220 7.52 -4.18 0.07
N ILE A 221 7.82 -4.95 -1.00
CA ILE A 221 6.95 -6.04 -1.47
C ILE A 221 6.85 -7.14 -0.41
N TYR A 222 7.96 -7.48 0.24
CA TYR A 222 7.95 -8.46 1.32
C TYR A 222 7.05 -8.01 2.49
N LEU A 223 7.20 -6.78 2.96
CA LEU A 223 6.38 -6.21 4.04
C LEU A 223 4.88 -6.21 3.69
N GLU A 224 4.56 -5.86 2.45
CA GLU A 224 3.21 -5.92 1.88
C GLU A 224 2.62 -7.33 1.97
N HIS A 225 3.38 -8.33 1.50
CA HIS A 225 2.94 -9.71 1.49
C HIS A 225 2.87 -10.35 2.90
N ARG A 226 3.71 -9.88 3.84
CA ARG A 226 3.67 -10.36 5.23
C ARG A 226 2.58 -9.71 6.07
N LEU A 227 2.02 -8.57 5.66
CA LEU A 227 1.07 -7.82 6.48
C LEU A 227 -0.15 -8.67 6.92
N PRO A 228 -0.83 -9.46 6.07
CA PRO A 228 -1.94 -10.31 6.51
C PRO A 228 -1.53 -11.37 7.51
N ALA A 229 -0.36 -12.00 7.31
CA ALA A 229 0.12 -13.03 8.20
C ALA A 229 0.37 -12.45 9.60
N ARG A 230 0.96 -11.25 9.67
CA ARG A 230 1.15 -10.51 10.93
C ARG A 230 -0.16 -10.09 11.57
N LEU A 231 -1.13 -9.63 10.79
CA LEU A 231 -2.44 -9.27 11.30
C LEU A 231 -3.22 -10.50 11.80
N ARG A 232 -3.12 -11.65 11.12
CA ARG A 232 -3.72 -12.92 11.58
C ARG A 232 -3.13 -13.38 12.93
N GLN A 233 -1.85 -13.14 13.20
CA GLN A 233 -1.24 -13.40 14.51
C GLN A 233 -1.82 -12.52 15.63
N LEU A 234 -2.50 -11.43 15.27
CA LEU A 234 -3.25 -10.55 16.17
C LEU A 234 -4.77 -10.79 16.07
N ASP A 235 -5.17 -11.98 15.62
CA ASP A 235 -6.55 -12.42 15.46
C ASP A 235 -7.40 -11.57 14.50
N PHE A 236 -6.78 -10.89 13.54
CA PHE A 236 -7.53 -10.20 12.49
C PHE A 236 -8.09 -11.17 11.46
N ILE A 237 -9.38 -11.00 11.16
CA ILE A 237 -10.03 -11.54 9.97
C ILE A 237 -9.58 -10.69 8.78
N VAL A 238 -8.92 -11.31 7.82
CA VAL A 238 -8.43 -10.63 6.61
C VAL A 238 -9.47 -10.81 5.50
N ALA A 239 -10.08 -9.73 5.06
CA ALA A 239 -11.13 -9.69 4.05
C ALA A 239 -10.75 -8.82 2.85
N ASP A 240 -11.23 -9.21 1.67
CA ASP A 240 -11.21 -8.36 0.49
C ASP A 240 -12.50 -7.52 0.45
N ILE A 241 -12.36 -6.24 0.11
CA ILE A 241 -13.48 -5.28 0.02
C ILE A 241 -14.64 -5.75 -0.88
N SER A 242 -14.36 -6.61 -1.87
CA SER A 242 -15.37 -7.13 -2.80
C SER A 242 -16.20 -8.25 -2.20
N VAL A 243 -15.75 -8.91 -1.13
CA VAL A 243 -16.50 -9.98 -0.46
C VAL A 243 -17.76 -9.42 0.20
N SER A 244 -17.64 -8.25 0.85
CA SER A 244 -18.75 -7.57 1.52
C SER A 244 -19.53 -6.61 0.60
N ALA A 245 -19.04 -6.36 -0.61
CA ALA A 245 -19.67 -5.45 -1.56
C ALA A 245 -20.95 -6.05 -2.18
N SER A 246 -21.96 -5.22 -2.44
CA SER A 246 -23.12 -5.59 -3.27
C SER A 246 -22.70 -5.98 -4.69
N GLU A 247 -23.52 -6.74 -5.41
CA GLU A 247 -23.23 -7.12 -6.82
C GLU A 247 -22.98 -5.90 -7.72
N ALA A 248 -23.72 -4.81 -7.51
CA ALA A 248 -23.48 -3.56 -8.24
C ALA A 248 -22.10 -2.96 -7.91
N GLN A 249 -21.67 -2.99 -6.65
CA GLN A 249 -20.34 -2.55 -6.23
C GLN A 249 -19.24 -3.49 -6.74
N LYS A 250 -19.44 -4.81 -6.73
CA LYS A 250 -18.51 -5.80 -7.32
C LYS A 250 -18.30 -5.55 -8.81
N ALA A 251 -19.38 -5.32 -9.56
CA ALA A 251 -19.32 -5.00 -10.99
C ALA A 251 -18.54 -3.70 -11.24
N ARG A 252 -18.76 -2.66 -10.40
CA ARG A 252 -17.98 -1.42 -10.43
C ARG A 252 -16.50 -1.68 -10.16
N LEU A 253 -16.16 -2.39 -9.07
CA LEU A 253 -14.79 -2.77 -8.71
C LEU A 253 -14.09 -3.57 -9.82
N SER A 254 -14.81 -4.43 -10.55
CA SER A 254 -14.26 -5.18 -11.68
C SER A 254 -13.88 -4.26 -12.85
N LYS A 255 -14.81 -3.40 -13.30
CA LYS A 255 -14.53 -2.39 -14.36
C LYS A 255 -13.38 -1.46 -13.97
N LEU A 256 -13.35 -1.10 -12.70
CA LEU A 256 -12.29 -0.31 -12.07
C LEU A 256 -10.91 -0.97 -12.18
N ARG A 257 -10.79 -2.25 -11.84
CA ARG A 257 -9.53 -3.02 -11.97
C ARG A 257 -9.03 -3.05 -13.41
N VAL A 258 -9.92 -3.18 -14.39
CA VAL A 258 -9.56 -3.15 -15.81
C VAL A 258 -9.05 -1.76 -16.22
N ALA A 259 -9.78 -0.70 -15.86
CA ALA A 259 -9.38 0.67 -16.17
C ALA A 259 -8.01 1.01 -15.56
N ASP A 260 -7.78 0.58 -14.31
CA ASP A 260 -6.51 0.77 -13.63
C ASP A 260 -5.35 0.05 -14.32
N ARG A 261 -5.60 -1.19 -14.77
CA ARG A 261 -4.61 -1.97 -15.51
C ARG A 261 -4.21 -1.28 -16.81
N LEU A 262 -5.19 -0.74 -17.55
CA LEU A 262 -4.94 0.03 -18.77
C LEU A 262 -4.17 1.31 -18.48
N ASN A 263 -4.55 2.06 -17.45
CA ASN A 263 -3.84 3.27 -17.03
C ASN A 263 -2.40 2.98 -16.62
N THR A 264 -2.17 1.93 -15.82
CA THR A 264 -0.83 1.48 -15.43
C THR A 264 0.01 1.08 -16.64
N ASN A 265 -0.58 0.40 -17.62
CA ASN A 265 0.09 0.07 -18.87
C ASN A 265 0.44 1.32 -19.69
N PHE A 266 -0.45 2.31 -19.74
CA PHE A 266 -0.16 3.60 -20.39
C PHE A 266 0.97 4.34 -19.68
N ILE A 267 0.97 4.40 -18.34
CA ILE A 267 2.05 5.00 -17.54
C ILE A 267 3.38 4.30 -17.81
N LYS A 268 3.40 2.96 -17.85
CA LYS A 268 4.58 2.17 -18.23
C LYS A 268 5.10 2.57 -19.60
N LEU A 269 4.23 2.61 -20.62
CA LEU A 269 4.63 2.99 -21.97
C LEU A 269 5.19 4.41 -22.00
N ARG A 270 4.51 5.38 -21.38
CA ARG A 270 4.97 6.78 -21.33
C ARG A 270 6.35 6.93 -20.67
N LEU A 271 6.58 6.25 -19.55
CA LEU A 271 7.85 6.35 -18.82
C LEU A 271 8.99 5.60 -19.50
N ARG A 272 8.68 4.51 -20.21
CA ARG A 272 9.69 3.69 -20.86
C ARG A 272 9.98 4.16 -22.29
N ALA A 273 9.02 4.76 -23.01
CA ALA A 273 9.16 5.17 -24.42
C ALA A 273 10.40 6.05 -24.72
N PRO A 274 10.79 7.03 -23.89
CA PRO A 274 12.02 7.79 -24.11
C PRO A 274 13.27 6.90 -24.18
N HIS A 275 13.31 5.80 -23.41
CA HIS A 275 14.43 4.86 -23.44
C HIS A 275 14.46 4.03 -24.73
N PHE A 276 13.30 3.69 -25.27
CA PHE A 276 13.19 3.01 -26.56
C PHE A 276 13.66 3.92 -27.70
N LEU A 277 13.16 5.16 -27.73
CA LEU A 277 13.53 6.15 -28.75
C LEU A 277 15.03 6.46 -28.69
N LYS A 278 15.60 6.63 -27.49
CA LYS A 278 17.04 6.82 -27.32
C LYS A 278 17.85 5.64 -27.87
N LYS A 279 17.39 4.39 -27.69
CA LYS A 279 18.06 3.18 -28.21
C LYS A 279 17.99 3.08 -29.73
N ILE A 280 16.91 3.54 -30.36
CA ILE A 280 16.77 3.55 -31.82
C ILE A 280 17.58 4.69 -32.44
N LEU A 281 17.43 5.90 -31.91
CA LEU A 281 18.04 7.11 -32.47
C LEU A 281 19.55 7.19 -32.23
N LEU A 282 20.08 6.56 -31.18
CA LEU A 282 21.51 6.52 -30.87
C LEU A 282 22.19 5.22 -31.29
N LYS A 283 21.55 4.34 -32.07
CA LYS A 283 22.32 3.29 -32.74
C LYS A 283 23.22 3.98 -33.76
N PRO A 284 24.55 3.96 -33.61
CA PRO A 284 25.41 4.41 -34.69
C PRO A 284 25.05 3.58 -35.92
N PHE A 285 24.78 4.25 -37.04
CA PHE A 285 24.81 3.60 -38.34
C PHE A 285 26.26 3.19 -38.60
N ASN A 286 26.71 2.12 -37.94
CA ASN A 286 27.89 1.39 -38.38
C ASN A 286 27.46 0.67 -39.66
N ARG A 287 27.60 1.40 -40.77
CA ARG A 287 27.79 0.83 -42.10
C ARG A 287 29.28 0.59 -42.28
#